data_AF-A0A376TNM5-F1
#
_entry.id   AF-A0A376TNM5-F1
#
_cell.length_a   1.000
_cell.length_b   1.000
_cell.length_c   1.000
_cell.angle_alpha   90.00
_cell.angle_beta   90.00
_cell.angle_gamma   90.00
#
_symmetry.space_group_name_H-M   'P 1'
#
loop_
_entity.id
_entity.type
_entity.pdbx_description
1 polymer ?
#
loop_
_entity_poly.entity_id
_entity_poly.type
_entity_poly.pdbx_seq_one_letter_code
_entity_poly.pdbx_strand_id
1 'polypeptide(L)'
;MLAELGLELPGGNKPEPRDYAELLESVADRPDAEMLQTMLLRSMKQAIYDPENRGHFGLALQSYAHFTSPIRRYPDLTLHRAIKYLLAKEQGASGHTTETGGYHYSMEEMLQLGQHCSMAERRADEATRDVADWLKCDFMLDQVGNVFKRRNFSVTGFGSSSVWTTCSLMVWSMSLRWTMTTIALTR
;
A
#
# COMPACT_ATOMS: atom_id res chain seq x y z
N MET A 1 17.53 -13.53 4.98
CA MET A 1 16.12 -13.80 5.32
C MET A 1 15.43 -14.75 4.34
N LEU A 2 15.18 -14.44 3.06
CA LEU A 2 14.72 -15.48 2.10
C LEU A 2 15.70 -16.66 2.04
N ALA A 3 16.99 -16.35 1.91
CA ALA A 3 18.07 -17.34 1.95
C ALA A 3 18.14 -18.15 3.27
N GLU A 4 17.67 -17.60 4.40
CA GLU A 4 17.63 -18.33 5.68
C GLU A 4 16.48 -19.32 5.75
N LEU A 5 15.44 -19.11 4.93
CA LEU A 5 14.31 -20.03 4.74
C LEU A 5 14.55 -20.99 3.56
N GLY A 6 15.73 -20.93 2.93
CA GLY A 6 16.06 -21.71 1.73
C GLY A 6 15.30 -21.27 0.48
N LEU A 7 14.83 -20.02 0.45
CA LEU A 7 14.10 -19.45 -0.67
C LEU A 7 14.98 -18.44 -1.43
N GLU A 8 14.85 -18.41 -2.74
CA GLU A 8 15.53 -17.46 -3.61
C GLU A 8 14.51 -16.71 -4.45
N LEU A 9 14.72 -15.40 -4.62
CA LEU A 9 13.93 -14.59 -5.54
C LEU A 9 14.57 -14.71 -6.94
N PRO A 10 13.85 -15.23 -7.96
CA PRO A 10 14.35 -15.23 -9.33
C PRO A 10 14.52 -13.80 -9.86
N GLY A 11 15.17 -13.63 -11.02
CA GLY A 11 15.38 -12.32 -11.65
C GLY A 11 16.68 -11.58 -11.29
N GLY A 12 17.55 -12.19 -10.49
CA GLY A 12 18.90 -11.66 -10.21
C GLY A 12 18.89 -10.31 -9.48
N ASN A 13 19.73 -9.36 -9.93
CA ASN A 13 19.90 -8.07 -9.25
C ASN A 13 18.72 -7.10 -9.45
N LYS A 14 17.88 -7.32 -10.45
CA LYS A 14 16.71 -6.48 -10.78
C LYS A 14 15.51 -7.40 -11.08
N PRO A 15 14.85 -7.92 -10.04
CA PRO A 15 13.70 -8.79 -10.22
C PRO A 15 12.52 -8.03 -10.83
N GLU A 16 11.85 -8.66 -11.79
CA GLU A 16 10.66 -8.16 -12.48
C GLU A 16 9.38 -8.65 -11.79
N PRO A 17 8.20 -8.03 -12.04
CA PRO A 17 6.95 -8.42 -11.38
C PRO A 17 6.61 -9.92 -11.51
N ARG A 18 7.02 -10.55 -12.62
CA ARG A 18 6.83 -11.99 -12.86
C ARG A 18 7.63 -12.84 -11.87
N ASP A 19 8.85 -12.44 -11.53
CA ASP A 19 9.71 -13.17 -10.58
C ASP A 19 9.09 -13.19 -9.18
N TYR A 20 8.46 -12.07 -8.79
CA TYR A 20 7.71 -11.98 -7.54
C TYR A 20 6.46 -12.86 -7.56
N ALA A 21 5.74 -12.93 -8.68
CA ALA A 21 4.56 -13.78 -8.83
C ALA A 21 4.93 -15.28 -8.74
N GLU A 22 6.03 -15.68 -9.39
CA GLU A 22 6.54 -17.05 -9.33
C GLU A 22 6.95 -17.44 -7.89
N LEU A 23 7.64 -16.54 -7.19
CA LEU A 23 7.97 -16.76 -5.77
C LEU A 23 6.68 -16.92 -4.94
N LEU A 24 5.67 -16.09 -5.15
CA LEU A 24 4.39 -16.16 -4.43
C LEU A 24 3.64 -17.47 -4.66
N GLU A 25 3.66 -17.99 -5.90
CA GLU A 25 3.07 -19.30 -6.22
C GLU A 25 3.84 -20.43 -5.53
N SER A 26 5.18 -20.39 -5.54
CA SER A 26 6.02 -21.42 -4.93
C SER A 26 5.88 -21.53 -3.40
N VAL A 27 5.50 -20.43 -2.73
CA VAL A 27 5.37 -20.38 -1.26
C VAL A 27 3.93 -20.52 -0.79
N ALA A 28 2.95 -20.68 -1.70
CA ALA A 28 1.52 -20.63 -1.37
C ALA A 28 1.07 -21.72 -0.36
N ASP A 29 1.61 -22.92 -0.46
CA ASP A 29 1.24 -24.06 0.41
C ASP A 29 2.01 -24.09 1.73
N ARG A 30 2.93 -23.15 1.95
CA ARG A 30 3.77 -23.14 3.15
C ARG A 30 3.03 -22.57 4.36
N PRO A 31 3.33 -23.05 5.58
CA PRO A 31 2.74 -22.50 6.81
C PRO A 31 3.11 -21.03 7.07
N ASP A 32 4.19 -20.53 6.46
CA ASP A 32 4.69 -19.16 6.56
C ASP A 32 4.34 -18.27 5.34
N ALA A 33 3.47 -18.74 4.43
CA ALA A 33 3.08 -18.04 3.21
C ALA A 33 2.59 -16.60 3.45
N GLU A 34 1.70 -16.40 4.43
CA GLU A 34 1.16 -15.07 4.75
C GLU A 34 2.24 -14.09 5.23
N MET A 35 3.24 -14.60 5.97
CA MET A 35 4.36 -13.79 6.44
C MET A 35 5.21 -13.33 5.25
N LEU A 36 5.56 -14.28 4.36
CA LEU A 36 6.33 -14.00 3.15
C LEU A 36 5.61 -13.01 2.22
N GLN A 37 4.30 -13.19 2.02
CA GLN A 37 3.45 -12.25 1.27
C GLN A 37 3.47 -10.85 1.88
N THR A 38 3.31 -10.74 3.20
CA THR A 38 3.32 -9.44 3.89
C THR A 38 4.67 -8.75 3.75
N MET A 39 5.77 -9.49 3.88
CA MET A 39 7.12 -8.96 3.72
C MET A 39 7.37 -8.47 2.29
N LEU A 40 6.93 -9.26 1.31
CA LEU A 40 7.04 -8.93 -0.10
C LEU A 40 6.25 -7.65 -0.43
N LEU A 41 4.99 -7.56 0.01
CA LEU A 41 4.17 -6.35 -0.17
C LEU A 41 4.79 -5.12 0.50
N ARG A 42 5.39 -5.27 1.69
CA ARG A 42 6.08 -4.17 2.38
C ARG A 42 7.39 -3.76 1.73
N SER A 43 8.00 -4.61 0.90
CA SER A 43 9.20 -4.25 0.14
C SER A 43 8.88 -3.40 -1.10
N MET A 44 7.62 -3.38 -1.54
CA MET A 44 7.19 -2.60 -2.70
C MET A 44 7.12 -1.10 -2.37
N LYS A 45 7.42 -0.27 -3.38
CA LYS A 45 7.24 1.19 -3.28
C LYS A 45 5.77 1.56 -3.38
N GLN A 46 5.38 2.61 -2.67
CA GLN A 46 4.06 3.22 -2.81
C GLN A 46 3.90 3.84 -4.21
N ALA A 47 2.75 3.63 -4.84
CA ALA A 47 2.41 4.27 -6.11
C ALA A 47 2.16 5.77 -5.91
N ILE A 48 2.52 6.59 -6.91
CA ILE A 48 2.36 8.05 -6.90
C ILE A 48 1.90 8.54 -8.27
N TYR A 49 1.30 9.74 -8.30
CA TYR A 49 1.05 10.48 -9.53
C TYR A 49 2.31 11.26 -9.93
N ASP A 50 2.81 10.99 -11.12
CA ASP A 50 3.99 11.65 -11.69
C ASP A 50 3.78 11.83 -13.19
N PRO A 51 4.14 13.00 -13.77
CA PRO A 51 4.09 13.18 -15.22
C PRO A 51 5.09 12.29 -15.98
N GLU A 52 6.16 11.82 -15.34
CA GLU A 52 7.09 10.86 -15.93
C GLU A 52 6.55 9.42 -15.79
N ASN A 53 6.36 8.75 -16.91
CA ASN A 53 5.94 7.34 -16.91
C ASN A 53 7.10 6.41 -16.60
N ARG A 54 7.16 5.91 -15.36
CA ARG A 54 8.13 4.90 -14.90
C ARG A 54 7.55 3.47 -14.87
N GLY A 55 6.37 3.27 -15.45
CA GLY A 55 5.63 2.01 -15.38
C GLY A 55 4.99 1.75 -14.02
N HIS A 56 4.16 0.72 -13.96
CA HIS A 56 3.44 0.30 -12.76
C HIS A 56 3.84 -1.12 -12.37
N PHE A 57 4.84 -1.25 -11.50
CA PHE A 57 5.43 -2.52 -11.09
C PHE A 57 4.39 -3.54 -10.59
N GLY A 58 3.52 -3.14 -9.65
CA GLY A 58 2.52 -4.04 -9.07
C GLY A 58 1.42 -4.51 -10.03
N LEU A 59 1.30 -3.90 -11.22
CA LEU A 59 0.35 -4.31 -12.27
C LEU A 59 1.07 -4.93 -13.48
N ALA A 60 2.41 -4.97 -13.46
CA ALA A 60 3.23 -5.39 -14.60
C ALA A 60 2.88 -4.64 -15.90
N LEU A 61 2.58 -3.33 -15.82
CA LEU A 61 2.25 -2.49 -16.98
C LEU A 61 3.34 -1.45 -17.25
N GLN A 62 3.74 -1.30 -18.52
CA GLN A 62 4.71 -0.28 -18.94
C GLN A 62 4.14 1.15 -18.88
N SER A 63 2.85 1.30 -19.13
CA SER A 63 2.16 2.59 -19.12
C SER A 63 0.83 2.44 -18.42
N TYR A 64 0.62 3.23 -17.37
CA TYR A 64 -0.62 3.21 -16.61
C TYR A 64 -0.95 4.60 -16.08
N ALA A 65 -2.21 4.98 -16.17
CA ALA A 65 -2.74 6.21 -15.60
C ALA A 65 -4.19 5.99 -15.15
N HIS A 66 -4.61 6.69 -14.10
CA HIS A 66 -6.00 6.67 -13.66
C HIS A 66 -6.87 7.51 -14.59
N PHE A 67 -7.95 6.90 -15.11
CA PHE A 67 -8.89 7.54 -16.04
C PHE A 67 -10.36 7.36 -15.67
N THR A 68 -10.72 6.28 -14.98
CA THR A 68 -12.10 5.81 -14.86
C THR A 68 -12.93 6.47 -13.75
N SER A 69 -12.37 7.38 -12.95
CA SER A 69 -13.07 7.97 -11.80
C SER A 69 -12.85 9.49 -11.61
N PRO A 70 -13.13 10.32 -12.64
CA PRO A 70 -12.94 11.77 -12.58
C PRO A 70 -13.79 12.49 -11.53
N ILE A 71 -14.87 11.87 -11.04
CA ILE A 71 -15.75 12.44 -10.00
C ILE A 71 -15.07 12.47 -8.62
N ARG A 72 -14.17 11.50 -8.34
CA ARG A 72 -13.57 11.30 -7.01
C ARG A 72 -12.04 11.35 -7.00
N ARG A 73 -11.41 11.51 -8.16
CA ARG A 73 -9.95 11.60 -8.31
C ARG A 73 -9.61 12.72 -9.29
N TYR A 74 -8.86 13.70 -8.82
CA TYR A 74 -8.45 14.85 -9.63
C TYR A 74 -7.51 14.49 -10.80
N PRO A 75 -6.58 13.52 -10.67
CA PRO A 75 -5.74 13.08 -11.80
C PRO A 75 -6.55 12.54 -12.99
N ASP A 76 -7.63 11.81 -12.74
CA ASP A 76 -8.53 11.35 -13.81
C ASP A 76 -9.18 12.54 -14.53
N LEU A 77 -9.56 13.60 -13.79
CA LEU A 77 -10.14 14.80 -14.39
C LEU A 77 -9.14 15.53 -15.30
N THR A 78 -7.89 15.68 -14.87
CA THR A 78 -6.84 16.33 -15.71
C THR A 78 -6.57 15.49 -16.95
N LEU A 79 -6.58 14.16 -16.84
CA LEU A 79 -6.43 13.26 -17.97
C LEU A 79 -7.60 13.35 -18.97
N HIS A 80 -8.85 13.42 -18.48
CA HIS A 80 -10.03 13.66 -19.34
C HIS A 80 -9.90 14.99 -20.10
N ARG A 81 -9.41 16.05 -19.45
CA ARG A 81 -9.18 17.35 -20.08
C ARG A 81 -8.09 17.29 -21.15
N ALA A 82 -6.99 16.58 -20.86
CA ALA A 82 -5.89 16.40 -21.81
C ALA A 82 -6.32 15.60 -23.05
N ILE A 83 -7.08 14.52 -22.87
CA ILE A 83 -7.59 13.70 -23.99
C ILE A 83 -8.53 14.52 -24.88
N LYS A 84 -9.47 15.27 -24.29
CA LYS A 84 -10.36 16.16 -25.06
C LYS A 84 -9.58 17.21 -25.85
N TYR A 85 -8.54 17.78 -25.25
CA TYR A 85 -7.65 18.71 -25.93
C TYR A 85 -6.94 18.07 -27.13
N LEU A 86 -6.36 16.87 -26.96
CA LEU A 86 -5.67 16.17 -28.04
C LEU A 86 -6.62 15.81 -29.21
N LEU A 87 -7.83 15.34 -28.91
CA LEU A 87 -8.84 15.02 -29.93
C LEU A 87 -9.26 16.25 -30.75
N ALA A 88 -9.41 17.42 -30.11
CA ALA A 88 -9.72 18.66 -30.82
C ALA A 88 -8.53 19.15 -31.66
N LYS A 89 -7.30 18.99 -31.15
CA LYS A 89 -6.07 19.36 -31.86
C LYS A 89 -5.88 18.51 -33.12
N GLU A 90 -6.21 17.22 -33.08
CA GLU A 90 -6.22 16.34 -34.26
C GLU A 90 -7.20 16.81 -35.35
N GLN A 91 -8.28 17.50 -34.97
CA GLN A 91 -9.26 18.08 -35.88
C GLN A 91 -8.88 19.49 -36.37
N GLY A 92 -7.70 20.01 -35.99
CA GLY A 92 -7.20 21.31 -36.42
C GLY A 92 -7.60 22.49 -35.51
N ALA A 93 -8.12 22.23 -34.31
CA ALA A 93 -8.40 23.30 -33.36
C ALA A 93 -7.11 24.00 -32.91
N SER A 94 -7.08 25.33 -33.02
CA SER A 94 -6.00 26.17 -32.53
C SER A 94 -6.40 26.83 -31.20
N GLY A 95 -5.81 26.38 -30.09
CA GLY A 95 -6.08 26.93 -28.76
C GLY A 95 -5.54 26.04 -27.65
N HIS A 96 -5.60 26.50 -26.41
CA HIS A 96 -5.25 25.73 -25.21
C HIS A 96 -6.45 25.08 -24.53
N THR A 97 -7.66 25.42 -24.96
CA THR A 97 -8.93 24.97 -24.40
C THR A 97 -9.84 24.45 -25.50
N THR A 98 -10.86 23.69 -25.13
CA THR A 98 -11.90 23.22 -26.05
C THR A 98 -13.28 23.53 -25.46
N GLU A 99 -14.29 23.70 -26.31
CA GLU A 99 -15.67 24.01 -25.90
C GLU A 99 -16.26 22.94 -24.97
N THR A 100 -15.81 21.69 -25.11
CA THR A 100 -16.26 20.54 -24.31
C THR A 100 -15.48 20.35 -23.00
N GLY A 101 -14.65 21.33 -22.63
CA GLY A 101 -13.93 21.40 -21.36
C GLY A 101 -12.54 20.74 -21.35
N GLY A 102 -11.97 20.42 -22.50
CA GLY A 102 -10.56 20.03 -22.64
C GLY A 102 -9.59 21.18 -22.40
N TYR A 103 -8.40 20.86 -21.87
CA TYR A 103 -7.38 21.83 -21.45
C TYR A 103 -5.98 21.25 -21.65
N HIS A 104 -5.05 22.08 -22.11
CA HIS A 104 -3.63 21.74 -22.22
C HIS A 104 -2.84 22.21 -21.00
N TYR A 105 -2.24 21.27 -20.27
CA TYR A 105 -1.37 21.55 -19.14
C TYR A 105 0.09 21.64 -19.57
N SER A 106 0.83 22.59 -19.00
CA SER A 106 2.29 22.63 -19.07
C SER A 106 2.93 21.56 -18.19
N MET A 107 4.20 21.23 -18.47
CA MET A 107 4.94 20.25 -17.67
C MET A 107 5.13 20.72 -16.21
N GLU A 108 5.30 22.02 -15.99
CA GLU A 108 5.44 22.58 -14.64
C GLU A 108 4.16 22.41 -13.82
N GLU A 109 3.01 22.72 -14.42
CA GLU A 109 1.70 22.48 -13.78
C GLU A 109 1.51 21.00 -13.46
N MET A 110 1.88 20.10 -14.38
CA MET A 110 1.74 18.66 -14.17
C MET A 110 2.63 18.13 -13.04
N LEU A 111 3.85 18.66 -12.88
CA LEU A 111 4.73 18.30 -11.76
C LEU A 111 4.12 18.72 -10.42
N GLN A 112 3.62 19.95 -10.33
CA GLN A 112 2.95 20.45 -9.13
C GLN A 112 1.67 19.65 -8.82
N LEU A 113 0.87 19.35 -9.84
CA LEU A 113 -0.34 18.54 -9.71
C LEU A 113 -0.05 17.11 -9.27
N GLY A 114 1.00 16.47 -9.80
CA GLY A 114 1.42 15.13 -9.39
C GLY A 114 1.77 15.07 -7.91
N GLN A 115 2.57 16.03 -7.43
CA GLN A 115 2.92 16.15 -6.01
C GLN A 115 1.69 16.40 -5.14
N HIS A 116 0.84 17.35 -5.54
CA HIS A 116 -0.36 17.72 -4.79
C HIS A 116 -1.36 16.56 -4.69
N CYS A 117 -1.64 15.88 -5.81
CA CYS A 117 -2.58 14.76 -5.84
C CYS A 117 -2.07 13.58 -5.02
N SER A 118 -0.77 13.28 -5.11
CA SER A 118 -0.16 12.20 -4.31
C SER A 118 -0.18 12.53 -2.81
N MET A 119 0.04 13.79 -2.43
CA MET A 119 -0.10 14.25 -1.04
C MET A 119 -1.55 14.15 -0.56
N ALA A 120 -2.51 14.57 -1.38
CA ALA A 120 -3.93 14.53 -1.05
C ALA A 120 -4.44 13.10 -0.84
N GLU A 121 -3.96 12.14 -1.66
CA GLU A 121 -4.25 10.72 -1.52
C GLU A 121 -3.74 10.17 -0.18
N ARG A 122 -2.46 10.43 0.16
CA ARG A 122 -1.90 10.01 1.46
C ARG A 122 -2.65 10.61 2.65
N ARG A 123 -2.97 11.90 2.58
CA ARG A 123 -3.72 12.59 3.63
C ARG A 123 -5.11 11.99 3.84
N ALA A 124 -5.79 11.61 2.76
CA ALA A 124 -7.10 10.97 2.83
C ALA A 124 -7.02 9.57 3.47
N ASP A 125 -6.00 8.79 3.10
CA ASP A 125 -5.76 7.47 3.69
C ASP A 125 -5.43 7.57 5.19
N GLU A 126 -4.58 8.52 5.59
CA GLU A 126 -4.23 8.77 7.00
C GLU A 126 -5.46 9.15 7.82
N ALA A 127 -6.26 10.12 7.36
CA ALA A 127 -7.48 10.52 8.06
C ALA A 127 -8.48 9.36 8.21
N THR A 128 -8.61 8.53 7.18
CA THR A 128 -9.48 7.34 7.22
C THR A 128 -8.96 6.31 8.22
N ARG A 129 -7.64 6.12 8.30
CA ARG A 129 -7.00 5.23 9.28
C ARG A 129 -7.22 5.74 10.71
N ASP A 130 -7.07 7.03 10.96
CA ASP A 130 -7.26 7.61 12.30
C ASP A 130 -8.68 7.36 12.82
N VAL A 131 -9.69 7.58 11.97
CA VAL A 131 -11.10 7.30 12.33
C VAL A 131 -11.32 5.81 12.54
N ALA A 132 -10.78 4.96 11.68
CA ALA A 132 -10.89 3.52 11.83
C ALA A 132 -10.22 3.03 13.11
N ASP A 133 -9.06 3.58 13.49
CA ASP A 133 -8.35 3.20 14.70
C ASP A 133 -9.09 3.67 15.95
N TRP A 134 -9.69 4.85 15.93
CA TRP A 134 -10.58 5.30 17.00
C TRP A 134 -11.80 4.37 17.16
N LEU A 135 -12.48 4.03 16.06
CA LEU A 135 -13.64 3.11 16.09
C LEU A 135 -13.26 1.71 16.59
N LYS A 136 -12.05 1.23 16.25
CA LYS A 136 -11.53 -0.04 16.79
C LYS A 136 -11.31 0.03 18.29
N CYS A 137 -10.77 1.14 18.79
CA CYS A 137 -10.58 1.33 20.24
C CYS A 137 -11.92 1.35 20.98
N ASP A 138 -12.90 2.10 20.47
CA ASP A 138 -14.26 2.17 21.02
C ASP A 138 -14.90 0.78 21.10
N PHE A 139 -14.84 0.01 20.00
CA PHE A 139 -15.32 -1.37 19.97
C PHE A 139 -14.65 -2.30 21.00
N MET A 140 -13.36 -2.10 21.28
CA MET A 140 -12.58 -2.95 22.18
C MET A 140 -12.81 -2.64 23.67
N LEU A 141 -13.48 -1.54 24.02
CA LEU A 141 -13.76 -1.17 25.42
C LEU A 141 -14.56 -2.27 26.15
N ASP A 142 -15.54 -2.86 25.47
CA ASP A 142 -16.39 -3.92 26.04
C ASP A 142 -15.73 -5.30 26.01
N GLN A 143 -14.52 -5.41 25.47
CA GLN A 143 -13.79 -6.67 25.29
C GLN A 143 -12.66 -6.85 26.31
N VAL A 144 -12.54 -5.97 27.30
CA VAL A 144 -11.52 -6.05 28.35
C VAL A 144 -11.72 -7.30 29.19
N GLY A 145 -10.67 -8.13 29.28
CA GLY A 145 -10.69 -9.41 30.01
C GLY A 145 -11.03 -10.64 29.16
N ASN A 146 -11.53 -10.44 27.94
CA ASN A 146 -11.79 -11.54 27.01
C ASN A 146 -10.49 -12.02 26.34
N VAL A 147 -10.43 -13.32 26.02
CA VAL A 147 -9.26 -13.94 25.38
C VAL A 147 -9.54 -14.15 23.90
N PHE A 148 -8.65 -13.63 23.05
CA PHE A 148 -8.77 -13.72 21.60
C PHE A 148 -7.57 -14.44 20.99
N LYS A 149 -7.82 -15.17 19.90
CA LYS A 149 -6.74 -15.67 19.05
C LYS A 149 -6.07 -14.49 18.34
N ARG A 150 -4.74 -14.38 18.47
CA ARG A 150 -3.94 -13.30 17.88
C ARG A 150 -3.03 -13.82 16.76
N ARG A 151 -2.71 -12.95 15.79
CA ARG A 151 -1.64 -13.17 14.81
C ARG A 151 -0.60 -12.06 14.94
N ASN A 152 0.69 -12.42 14.98
CA ASN A 152 1.76 -11.42 15.04
C ASN A 152 1.90 -10.70 13.69
N PHE A 153 2.02 -9.37 13.70
CA PHE A 153 2.04 -8.55 12.48
C PHE A 153 3.25 -7.64 12.36
N SER A 154 3.81 -7.18 13.48
CA SER A 154 5.08 -6.45 13.51
C SER A 154 5.81 -6.68 14.83
N VAL A 155 7.14 -6.54 14.80
CA VAL A 155 7.99 -6.63 15.98
C VAL A 155 8.85 -5.37 16.01
N THR A 156 8.90 -4.73 17.17
CA THR A 156 9.74 -3.56 17.46
C THR A 156 10.61 -3.87 18.68
N GLY A 157 11.67 -3.08 18.92
CA GLY A 157 12.57 -3.32 20.05
C GLY A 157 11.88 -3.31 21.43
N PHE A 158 10.72 -2.66 21.55
CA PHE A 158 9.97 -2.53 22.81
C PHE A 158 8.78 -3.50 22.93
N GLY A 159 8.38 -4.21 21.87
CA GLY A 159 7.24 -5.11 21.90
C GLY A 159 6.87 -5.72 20.55
N SER A 160 5.76 -6.45 20.51
CA SER A 160 5.21 -6.98 19.26
C SER A 160 3.79 -6.49 19.05
N SER A 161 3.47 -6.03 17.84
CA SER A 161 2.10 -5.72 17.46
C SER A 161 1.43 -6.99 16.95
N SER A 162 0.28 -7.29 17.53
CA SER A 162 -0.56 -8.42 17.16
C SER A 162 -1.85 -7.91 16.56
N VAL A 163 -2.36 -8.58 15.53
CA VAL A 163 -3.66 -8.27 14.95
C VAL A 163 -4.66 -9.34 15.38
N TRP A 164 -5.82 -8.90 15.87
CA TRP A 164 -7.04 -9.70 16.00
C TRP A 164 -8.02 -9.23 14.93
N THR A 165 -8.36 -10.11 13.98
CA THR A 165 -9.30 -9.88 12.86
C THR A 165 -8.93 -8.68 11.97
N THR A 166 -8.96 -7.45 12.51
CA THR A 166 -8.49 -6.18 11.92
C THR A 166 -7.98 -5.14 12.95
N CYS A 167 -8.07 -5.39 14.25
CA CYS A 167 -7.54 -4.48 15.29
C CYS A 167 -6.10 -4.86 15.67
N SER A 168 -5.24 -3.86 15.67
CA SER A 168 -3.86 -3.98 16.15
C SER A 168 -3.79 -3.70 17.65
N LEU A 169 -3.22 -4.63 18.40
CA LEU A 169 -2.93 -4.50 19.83
C LEU A 169 -1.42 -4.61 20.04
N MET A 170 -0.89 -3.77 20.92
CA MET A 170 0.52 -3.83 21.30
C MET A 170 0.71 -4.74 22.50
N VAL A 171 1.55 -5.77 22.35
CA VAL A 171 2.02 -6.61 23.44
C VAL A 171 3.40 -6.13 23.87
N TRP A 172 3.48 -5.58 25.07
CA TRP A 172 4.72 -5.06 25.65
C TRP A 172 5.66 -6.20 26.05
N SER A 173 6.96 -6.03 25.79
CA SER A 173 7.98 -7.06 26.10
C SER A 173 8.04 -7.42 27.59
N MET A 174 7.70 -6.49 28.48
CA MET A 174 7.63 -6.71 29.93
C MET A 174 6.52 -7.72 30.31
N SER A 175 5.44 -7.78 29.53
CA SER A 175 4.35 -8.75 29.72
C SER A 175 4.75 -10.16 29.26
N LEU A 176 5.68 -10.28 28.30
CA LEU A 176 6.20 -11.57 27.82
C LEU A 176 7.17 -12.25 28.81
N ARG A 177 7.71 -11.51 29.78
CA ARG A 177 8.73 -12.01 30.74
C ARG A 177 8.17 -12.86 31.87
N TRP A 178 6.85 -12.99 32.01
CA TRP A 178 6.22 -13.71 33.12
C TRP A 178 5.93 -15.19 32.85
N THR A 179 6.16 -15.70 31.63
CA THR A 179 5.89 -17.11 31.29
C THR A 179 7.09 -18.05 31.43
N MET A 180 8.27 -17.58 31.86
CA MET A 180 9.49 -18.40 31.97
C MET A 180 10.02 -18.64 33.39
N THR A 181 9.36 -18.12 34.44
CA THR A 181 9.86 -18.17 35.83
C THR A 181 9.02 -19.04 36.78
N THR A 182 8.26 -20.00 36.26
CA THR A 182 7.47 -20.94 37.10
C THR A 182 7.72 -22.40 36.70
N ILE A 183 8.98 -22.75 36.47
CA ILE A 183 9.46 -24.14 36.48
C ILE A 183 10.74 -24.13 37.32
N ALA A 184 10.80 -25.02 38.32
CA ALA A 184 11.87 -25.21 39.31
C ALA A 184 11.75 -24.38 40.61
N LEU A 185 10.72 -24.67 41.41
CA LEU A 185 10.85 -24.78 42.87
C LEU A 185 9.66 -25.59 43.41
N THR A 186 9.76 -26.91 43.30
CA THR A 186 9.02 -27.85 44.15
C THR A 186 9.89 -29.08 44.40
N ARG A 187 10.33 -29.17 45.65
CA ARG A 187 11.11 -30.21 46.35
C ARG A 187 12.61 -30.34 46.01
#